data_AF-A0A7K1C0P0-F1
#
_entry.id   AF-A0A7K1C0P0-F1
#
_cell.length_a   1.000
_cell.length_b   1.000
_cell.length_c   1.000
_cell.angle_alpha   90.00
_cell.angle_beta   90.00
_cell.angle_gamma   90.00
#
_symmetry.space_group_name_H-M   'P 1'
#
loop_
_entity.id
_entity.type
_entity.pdbx_description
1 polymer ?
#
loop_
_entity_poly.entity_id
_entity_poly.type
_entity_poly.pdbx_seq_one_letter_code
_entity_poly.pdbx_strand_id
1 'polypeptide(L)'
;MKSRIATLMVHTSPLEQAGVGDAGGMNIYVIENSIKMANAGVEVDIFTRADKTGLADAVEISKGVTVHHLEAGPIGALTKEELPSQISALTHAFMEHQNGKPDNYYDIIHSHYWISGQLGWM
;
A
#
# COMPACT_ATOMS: atom_id res chain seq x y z
N MET A 1 23.55 0.91 0.53
CA MET A 1 22.16 0.86 0.04
C MET A 1 21.30 1.63 1.01
N LYS A 2 20.29 2.38 0.53
CA LYS A 2 19.30 2.96 1.43
C LYS A 2 18.31 1.87 1.81
N SER A 3 17.96 1.77 3.08
CA SER A 3 16.92 0.83 3.52
C SER A 3 15.58 1.22 2.92
N ARG A 4 14.75 0.21 2.60
CA ARG A 4 13.45 0.41 1.97
C ARG A 4 12.40 -0.51 2.57
N ILE A 5 11.23 0.05 2.88
CA ILE A 5 10.09 -0.67 3.46
C ILE A 5 8.94 -0.72 2.45
N ALA A 6 8.35 -1.91 2.28
CA ALA A 6 7.07 -2.08 1.61
C ALA A 6 5.96 -2.01 2.66
N THR A 7 5.19 -0.93 2.65
CA THR A 7 4.04 -0.74 3.53
C THR A 7 2.78 -1.22 2.84
N LEU A 8 2.05 -2.16 3.43
CA LEU A 8 0.80 -2.68 2.85
C LEU A 8 -0.41 -2.03 3.54
N MET A 9 -1.23 -1.34 2.76
CA MET A 9 -2.46 -0.67 3.20
C MET A 9 -3.56 -0.84 2.15
N VAL A 10 -4.15 -2.05 2.10
CA VAL A 10 -5.11 -2.42 1.04
C VAL A 10 -6.58 -2.28 1.45
N HIS A 11 -6.85 -2.02 2.73
CA HIS A 11 -8.23 -1.88 3.25
C HIS A 11 -8.85 -0.52 2.87
N THR A 12 -8.04 0.52 2.75
CA THR A 12 -8.40 1.86 2.28
C THR A 12 -7.16 2.50 1.65
N SER A 13 -7.32 3.34 0.64
CA SER A 13 -6.17 4.10 0.10
C SER A 13 -5.69 5.15 1.10
N PRO A 14 -4.37 5.30 1.33
CA PRO A 14 -3.83 6.37 2.17
C PRO A 14 -4.16 7.76 1.62
N LEU A 15 -4.44 7.89 0.32
CA LEU A 15 -4.77 9.15 -0.34
C LEU A 15 -6.24 9.56 -0.21
N GLU A 16 -7.10 8.68 0.31
CA GLU A 16 -8.49 9.02 0.56
C GLU A 16 -8.62 10.01 1.72
N GLN A 17 -9.53 10.97 1.56
CA GLN A 17 -9.76 12.02 2.54
C GLN A 17 -10.24 11.41 3.86
N ALA A 18 -9.46 11.62 4.93
CA ALA A 18 -9.84 11.17 6.26
C ALA A 18 -11.19 11.77 6.70
N GLY A 19 -12.04 10.93 7.28
CA GLY A 19 -13.43 11.27 7.65
C GLY A 19 -14.47 10.81 6.64
N VAL A 20 -14.06 10.19 5.52
CA VAL A 20 -14.95 9.63 4.49
C VAL A 20 -14.82 8.11 4.43
N GLY A 21 -15.95 7.40 4.49
CA GLY A 21 -15.99 5.94 4.41
C GLY A 21 -15.09 5.28 5.46
N ASP A 22 -14.16 4.43 5.01
CA ASP A 22 -13.18 3.76 5.86
C ASP A 22 -11.87 4.55 6.07
N ALA A 23 -11.76 5.76 5.51
CA ALA A 23 -10.59 6.61 5.68
C ALA A 23 -10.66 7.36 7.02
N GLY A 24 -9.62 7.22 7.83
CA GLY A 24 -9.58 7.80 9.17
C GLY A 24 -8.18 7.96 9.74
N GLY A 25 -8.04 7.78 11.05
CA GLY A 25 -6.77 7.99 11.76
C GLY A 25 -5.63 7.12 11.24
N MET A 26 -5.93 5.93 10.70
CA MET A 26 -4.92 5.04 10.12
C MET A 26 -4.33 5.59 8.82
N ASN A 27 -5.12 6.22 7.94
CA ASN A 27 -4.62 6.82 6.69
C ASN A 27 -3.61 7.93 7.00
N ILE A 28 -3.98 8.81 7.95
CA ILE A 28 -3.09 9.87 8.45
C ILE A 28 -1.85 9.26 9.08
N TYR A 29 -2.01 8.26 9.95
CA TYR A 29 -0.90 7.59 10.61
C TYR A 29 0.09 6.98 9.61
N VAL A 30 -0.38 6.25 8.61
CA VAL A 30 0.47 5.59 7.61
C VAL A 30 1.27 6.61 6.80
N ILE A 31 0.62 7.69 6.34
CA ILE A 31 1.32 8.78 5.62
C ILE A 31 2.37 9.44 6.51
N GLU A 32 1.97 9.90 7.69
CA GLU A 32 2.84 10.65 8.61
C GLU A 32 4.03 9.79 9.09
N ASN A 33 3.79 8.51 9.35
CA ASN A 33 4.83 7.57 9.73
C ASN A 33 5.81 7.32 8.58
N SER A 34 5.31 7.14 7.35
CA SER A 34 6.14 6.92 6.17
C SER A 34 7.03 8.14 5.86
N ILE A 35 6.50 9.35 5.99
CA ILE A 35 7.27 10.60 5.83
C ILE A 35 8.37 10.69 6.89
N LYS A 36 8.08 10.36 8.16
CA LYS A 36 9.08 10.35 9.23
C LYS A 36 10.18 9.31 9.00
N MET A 37 9.82 8.13 8.49
CA MET A 37 10.79 7.10 8.09
C MET A 37 11.70 7.59 6.96
N ALA A 38 11.13 8.19 5.91
CA ALA A 38 11.90 8.76 4.80
C ALA A 38 12.86 9.87 5.25
N ASN A 39 12.40 10.76 6.14
CA ASN A 39 13.24 11.80 6.74
C ASN A 39 14.37 11.22 7.62
N ALA A 40 14.18 10.02 8.18
CA ALA A 40 15.20 9.28 8.91
C ALA A 40 16.12 8.44 7.99
N GLY A 41 15.92 8.48 6.68
CA GLY A 41 16.77 7.80 5.69
C GLY A 41 16.25 6.44 5.21
N VAL A 42 15.02 6.07 5.54
CA VAL A 42 14.37 4.82 5.11
C VAL A 42 13.28 5.13 4.09
N GLU A 43 13.47 4.72 2.84
CA GLU A 43 12.48 4.96 1.78
C GLU A 43 11.26 4.05 1.96
N VAL A 44 10.07 4.52 1.61
CA VAL A 44 8.82 3.80 1.82
C VAL A 44 8.01 3.75 0.54
N ASP A 45 7.65 2.54 0.12
CA ASP A 45 6.62 2.31 -0.89
C ASP A 45 5.36 1.83 -0.17
N ILE A 46 4.25 2.55 -0.33
CA ILE A 46 2.95 2.19 0.24
C ILE A 46 2.10 1.56 -0.86
N PHE A 47 1.70 0.31 -0.69
CA PHE A 47 0.86 -0.41 -1.63
C PHE A 47 -0.59 -0.38 -1.18
N THR A 48 -1.46 0.06 -2.08
CA THR A 48 -2.91 0.08 -1.88
C THR A 48 -3.63 -0.43 -3.12
N ARG A 49 -4.93 -0.72 -3.02
CA ARG A 49 -5.72 -1.19 -4.16
C ARG A 49 -6.09 -0.03 -5.09
N ALA A 50 -6.02 -0.25 -6.40
CA ALA A 50 -6.62 0.63 -7.39
C ALA A 50 -8.15 0.46 -7.35
N ASP A 51 -8.87 1.45 -6.84
CA ASP A 51 -10.33 1.41 -6.71
C ASP A 51 -11.06 2.21 -7.80
N LYS A 52 -10.33 2.95 -8.64
CA LYS A 52 -10.85 3.82 -9.70
C LYS A 52 -10.03 3.63 -10.98
N THR A 53 -10.66 3.83 -12.13
CA THR A 53 -9.95 3.87 -13.42
C THR A 53 -9.12 5.13 -13.56
N GLY A 54 -7.96 5.04 -14.22
CA GLY A 54 -7.14 6.20 -14.56
C GLY A 54 -6.31 6.75 -13.39
N LEU A 55 -6.18 5.98 -12.30
CA LEU A 55 -5.17 6.25 -11.28
C LEU A 55 -3.77 6.08 -11.90
N ALA A 56 -2.83 6.91 -11.47
CA ALA A 56 -1.43 6.68 -11.82
C ALA A 56 -0.93 5.43 -11.09
N ASP A 57 -0.11 4.61 -11.75
CA ASP A 57 0.50 3.42 -11.15
C ASP A 57 1.20 3.73 -9.82
N ALA A 58 1.83 4.90 -9.74
CA ALA A 58 2.50 5.40 -8.55
C ALA A 58 2.37 6.92 -8.39
N VAL A 59 2.32 7.38 -7.14
CA VAL A 59 2.26 8.79 -6.75
C VAL A 59 3.29 9.06 -5.65
N GLU A 60 4.31 9.88 -5.94
CA GLU A 60 5.22 10.37 -4.90
C GLU A 60 4.51 11.47 -4.09
N ILE A 61 4.33 11.23 -2.79
CA ILE A 61 3.65 12.18 -1.89
C ILE A 61 4.62 13.00 -1.05
N SER A 62 5.86 12.54 -0.93
CA SER A 62 6.97 13.21 -0.28
C SER A 62 8.26 12.56 -0.77
N LYS A 63 9.39 13.26 -0.64
CA LYS A 63 10.70 12.72 -1.04
C LYS A 63 10.96 11.38 -0.35
N GLY A 64 11.02 10.31 -1.14
CA GLY A 64 11.26 8.95 -0.64
C GLY A 64 10.01 8.24 -0.08
N VAL A 65 8.81 8.76 -0.33
CA VAL A 65 7.53 8.11 -0.03
C VAL A 65 6.65 8.07 -1.27
N THR A 66 6.41 6.85 -1.78
CA THR A 66 5.61 6.63 -3.00
C THR A 66 4.43 5.72 -2.70
N VAL A 67 3.23 6.10 -3.13
CA VAL A 67 2.04 5.25 -3.09
C VAL A 67 1.90 4.53 -4.43
N HIS A 68 1.85 3.20 -4.42
CA HIS A 68 1.63 2.36 -5.59
C HIS A 68 0.23 1.78 -5.57
N HIS A 69 -0.48 1.88 -6.70
CA HIS A 69 -1.81 1.32 -6.88
C HIS A 69 -1.71 -0.07 -7.50
N LEU A 70 -2.21 -1.07 -6.78
CA LEU A 70 -2.31 -2.44 -7.23
C LEU A 70 -3.62 -2.62 -8.01
N GLU A 71 -3.52 -2.88 -9.30
CA GLU A 71 -4.66 -3.28 -10.13
C GLU A 71 -5.06 -4.72 -9.79
N ALA A 72 -5.99 -4.87 -8.85
CA ALA A 72 -6.42 -6.17 -8.36
C ALA A 72 -7.89 -6.16 -7.96
N GLY A 73 -8.61 -7.16 -8.45
CA GLY A 73 -10.05 -7.30 -8.20
C GLY A 73 -10.89 -6.30 -8.99
N PRO A 74 -12.18 -6.16 -8.65
CA PRO A 74 -13.08 -5.24 -9.35
C PRO A 74 -12.73 -3.78 -9.07
N ILE A 75 -12.83 -2.94 -10.10
CA ILE A 75 -12.82 -1.48 -9.94
C ILE A 75 -14.10 -1.03 -9.22
N GLY A 76 -13.97 -0.02 -8.37
CA GLY A 76 -15.05 0.47 -7.50
C GLY A 76 -14.75 0.19 -6.03
N ALA A 77 -15.52 0.80 -5.14
CA ALA A 77 -15.41 0.56 -3.70
C ALA A 77 -15.76 -0.89 -3.36
N LEU A 78 -15.06 -1.46 -2.39
CA LEU A 78 -15.36 -2.75 -1.79
C LEU A 78 -15.51 -2.56 -0.29
N THR A 79 -16.47 -3.27 0.32
CA THR A 79 -16.57 -3.27 1.78
C THR A 79 -15.46 -4.12 2.40
N LYS A 80 -15.28 -4.00 3.72
CA LYS A 80 -14.32 -4.81 4.48
C LYS A 80 -14.64 -6.30 4.44
N GLU A 81 -15.89 -6.67 4.23
CA GLU A 81 -16.35 -8.05 4.12
C GLU A 81 -16.07 -8.62 2.72
N GLU A 82 -16.02 -7.77 1.69
CA GLU A 82 -15.74 -8.16 0.31
C GLU A 82 -14.24 -8.24 0.02
N LEU A 83 -13.44 -7.31 0.57
CA LEU A 83 -11.99 -7.23 0.36
C LEU A 83 -11.22 -8.55 0.57
N PRO A 84 -11.53 -9.39 1.57
CA PRO A 84 -10.83 -10.66 1.79
C PRO A 84 -10.86 -11.59 0.57
N SER A 85 -11.93 -11.55 -0.22
CA SER A 85 -12.04 -12.34 -1.46
C SER A 85 -11.01 -11.93 -2.53
N GLN A 86 -10.40 -10.75 -2.39
CA GLN A 86 -9.44 -10.19 -3.33
C GLN A 86 -7.98 -10.37 -2.90
N ILE A 87 -7.71 -10.99 -1.74
CA ILE A 87 -6.34 -11.11 -1.21
C ILE A 87 -5.42 -11.82 -2.20
N SER A 88 -5.86 -12.91 -2.83
CA SER A 88 -5.04 -13.61 -3.82
C SER A 88 -4.68 -12.73 -5.03
N ALA A 89 -5.61 -11.90 -5.50
CA ALA A 89 -5.35 -10.98 -6.62
C ALA A 89 -4.39 -9.86 -6.19
N LEU A 90 -4.58 -9.32 -4.98
CA LEU A 90 -3.69 -8.29 -4.42
C LEU A 90 -2.27 -8.81 -4.18
N THR A 91 -2.12 -10.01 -3.63
CA THR A 91 -0.82 -10.67 -3.47
C THR A 91 -0.17 -10.87 -4.83
N HIS A 92 -0.91 -11.35 -5.84
CA HIS A 92 -0.36 -11.51 -7.19
C HIS A 92 0.15 -10.19 -7.77
N ALA A 93 -0.66 -9.13 -7.73
CA ALA A 93 -0.26 -7.81 -8.22
C ALA A 93 0.98 -7.25 -7.48
N PHE A 94 1.06 -7.45 -6.16
CA PHE A 94 2.24 -7.08 -5.38
C PHE A 94 3.48 -7.88 -5.80
N MET A 95 3.34 -9.20 -6.02
CA MET A 95 4.45 -10.05 -6.47
C MET A 95 4.90 -9.71 -7.90
N GLU A 96 3.98 -9.33 -8.79
CA GLU A 96 4.34 -8.81 -10.11
C GLU A 96 5.17 -7.52 -10.01
N HIS A 97 4.81 -6.62 -9.10
CA HIS A 97 5.63 -5.44 -8.81
C HIS A 97 7.03 -5.82 -8.31
N GLN A 98 7.14 -6.83 -7.45
CA GLN A 98 8.43 -7.32 -6.93
C GLN A 98 9.32 -7.96 -8.01
N ASN A 99 8.72 -8.67 -8.97
CA ASN A 99 9.45 -9.49 -9.94
C ASN A 99 10.46 -8.69 -10.80
N GLY A 100 10.26 -7.38 -10.94
CA GLY A 100 11.19 -6.48 -11.65
C GLY A 100 12.31 -5.88 -10.79
N LYS A 101 12.40 -6.26 -9.50
CA LYS A 101 13.32 -5.66 -8.54
C LYS A 101 14.48 -6.62 -8.20
N PRO A 102 15.64 -6.08 -7.77
CA PRO A 102 16.72 -6.90 -7.24
C PRO A 102 16.29 -7.74 -6.03
N ASP A 103 17.02 -8.81 -5.75
CA ASP A 103 16.85 -9.57 -4.51
C ASP A 103 16.99 -8.65 -3.28
N ASN A 104 16.16 -8.87 -2.26
CA ASN A 104 16.11 -8.07 -1.04
C ASN A 104 15.89 -6.56 -1.30
N TYR A 105 15.12 -6.21 -2.33
CA TYR A 105 14.80 -4.81 -2.62
C TYR A 105 14.07 -4.09 -1.48
N TYR A 106 13.25 -4.84 -0.72
CA TYR A 106 12.64 -4.38 0.53
C TYR A 106 13.25 -5.14 1.70
N ASP A 107 13.66 -4.40 2.73
CA ASP A 107 14.20 -4.99 3.96
C ASP A 107 13.08 -5.55 4.85
N ILE A 108 11.90 -4.90 4.82
CA ILE A 108 10.76 -5.19 5.70
C ILE A 108 9.46 -4.99 4.92
N ILE A 109 8.49 -5.87 5.18
CA ILE A 109 7.07 -5.66 4.86
C ILE A 109 6.36 -5.19 6.14
N HIS A 110 5.73 -4.02 6.08
CA HIS A 110 5.02 -3.40 7.21
C HIS A 110 3.53 -3.27 6.88
N SER A 111 2.72 -4.18 7.43
CA SER A 111 1.30 -4.25 7.09
C SER A 111 0.43 -3.50 8.09
N HIS A 112 -0.57 -2.76 7.59
CA HIS A 112 -1.55 -2.06 8.41
C HIS A 112 -2.95 -2.63 8.22
N TYR A 113 -3.58 -2.99 9.34
CA TYR A 113 -4.86 -3.70 9.44
C TYR A 113 -4.77 -5.19 9.05
N TRP A 114 -5.72 -6.00 9.53
CA TRP A 114 -5.66 -7.46 9.41
C TRP A 114 -5.74 -7.94 7.96
N ILE A 115 -6.48 -7.24 7.09
CA ILE A 115 -6.58 -7.57 5.66
C ILE A 115 -5.20 -7.46 4.98
N SER A 116 -4.49 -6.36 5.22
CA SER A 116 -3.13 -6.19 4.70
C SER A 116 -2.15 -7.16 5.36
N GLY A 117 -2.35 -7.48 6.64
CA GLY A 117 -1.56 -8.49 7.35
C GLY A 117 -1.68 -9.88 6.74
N GLN A 118 -2.87 -10.25 6.27
CA GLN A 118 -3.07 -11.52 5.55
C GLN A 118 -2.34 -11.54 4.21
N LEU A 119 -2.31 -10.42 3.48
CA LEU A 119 -1.51 -10.29 2.24
C LEU A 119 -0.01 -10.44 2.56
N GLY A 120 0.50 -9.71 3.56
CA GLY A 120 1.91 -9.75 3.94
C GLY A 120 2.39 -11.08 4.55
N TRP A 121 1.48 -11.99 4.90
CA TRP A 121 1.79 -13.36 5.33
C TRP A 121 1.98 -14.34 4.16
N MET A 122 1.36 -14.07 3.02
CA MET A 122 1.32 -14.97 1.86
C MET A 122 2.61 -15.01 1.05
#